data_AF-A0A520QBA5-F1
#
_entry.id   AF-A0A520QBA5-F1
#
_cell.length_a   1.000
_cell.length_b   1.000
_cell.length_c   1.000
_cell.angle_alpha   90.00
_cell.angle_beta   90.00
_cell.angle_gamma   90.00
#
_symmetry.space_group_name_H-M   'P 1'
#
loop_
_entity.id
_entity.type
_entity.pdbx_description
1 polymer ?
#
loop_
_entity_poly.entity_id
_entity_poly.type
_entity_poly.pdbx_seq_one_letter_code
_entity_poly.pdbx_strand_id
1 'polypeptide(L)'
;MDLDALLQRDTLDALEAGLAGVDPDVAREALLDAFFALVEYENAAEWNRLVRVCEALAIVGWGEVEAVDARAARWLNGRPYTDLMSRAFEKRFLSAGWSKMGSTFVLGETDRFYYASPERPDRPQLDTAAYAAARPTVDRVDHGVSKLASQRNPLARNPLRLTRSGRFYPAFEPLVDALLGLRHRLDRETRPERYGPGFGYLGILYAFSYPLEQYYHHEEDVPAEPEGRTFVRERLALGRLAKAKGELRMTVTRYVPPALAERSLADQKREVADDLRALLDTLERRLKKRKADYDVPALRADLDAILDGWLGGGA
;
A
#
# COMPACT_ATOMS: atom_id res chain seq x y z
N MET A 1 -9.95 -0.09 -32.01
CA MET A 1 -10.61 -0.80 -30.89
C MET A 1 -11.83 0.00 -30.47
N ASP A 2 -12.98 -0.62 -30.28
CA ASP A 2 -14.15 0.06 -29.68
C ASP A 2 -13.95 0.11 -28.16
N LEU A 3 -13.55 1.29 -27.67
CA LEU A 3 -13.24 1.49 -26.25
C LEU A 3 -14.48 1.42 -25.37
N ASP A 4 -15.63 1.92 -25.84
CA ASP A 4 -16.85 1.93 -25.03
C ASP A 4 -17.40 0.51 -24.85
N ALA A 5 -17.40 -0.28 -25.93
CA ALA A 5 -17.75 -1.70 -25.84
C ALA A 5 -16.77 -2.48 -24.94
N LEU A 6 -15.48 -2.13 -24.95
CA LEU A 6 -14.48 -2.75 -24.07
C LEU A 6 -14.76 -2.47 -22.59
N LEU A 7 -15.03 -1.21 -22.24
CA LEU A 7 -15.16 -0.77 -20.84
C LEU A 7 -16.50 -1.19 -20.20
N GLN A 8 -17.47 -1.64 -21.00
CA GLN A 8 -18.72 -2.24 -20.50
C GLN A 8 -18.57 -3.68 -20.00
N ARG A 9 -17.39 -4.30 -20.16
CA ARG A 9 -17.18 -5.70 -19.79
C ARG A 9 -17.08 -5.90 -18.27
N ASP A 10 -17.91 -6.80 -17.76
CA ASP A 10 -18.12 -6.99 -16.32
C ASP A 10 -17.21 -8.03 -15.65
N THR A 11 -16.31 -8.69 -16.39
CA THR A 11 -15.33 -9.65 -15.86
C THR A 11 -13.91 -9.32 -16.36
N LEU A 12 -12.87 -9.75 -15.64
CA LEU A 12 -11.49 -9.62 -16.11
C LEU A 12 -11.28 -10.48 -17.36
N ASP A 13 -11.76 -11.72 -17.35
CA ASP A 13 -11.65 -12.64 -18.50
C ASP A 13 -12.29 -12.04 -19.77
N ALA A 14 -13.45 -11.37 -19.65
CA ALA A 14 -14.05 -10.70 -20.79
C ALA A 14 -13.22 -9.51 -21.26
N LEU A 15 -12.66 -8.73 -20.33
CA LEU A 15 -11.78 -7.61 -20.65
C LEU A 15 -10.51 -8.08 -21.37
N GLU A 16 -9.88 -9.15 -20.89
CA GLU A 16 -8.73 -9.81 -21.51
C GLU A 16 -9.07 -10.33 -22.91
N ALA A 17 -10.16 -11.07 -23.06
CA ALA A 17 -10.63 -11.54 -24.37
C ALA A 17 -10.95 -10.38 -25.33
N GLY A 18 -11.36 -9.24 -24.78
CA GLY A 18 -11.62 -8.02 -25.52
C GLY A 18 -10.40 -7.27 -26.03
N LEU A 19 -9.27 -7.45 -25.35
CA LEU A 19 -7.96 -6.90 -25.71
C LEU A 19 -7.15 -7.90 -26.55
N ALA A 20 -7.53 -9.18 -26.53
CA ALA A 20 -6.88 -10.22 -27.31
C ALA A 20 -6.90 -9.88 -28.81
N GLY A 21 -5.72 -9.84 -29.42
CA GLY A 21 -5.56 -9.53 -30.85
C GLY A 21 -5.56 -8.03 -31.19
N VAL A 22 -5.75 -7.14 -30.21
CA VAL A 22 -5.47 -5.71 -30.38
C VAL A 22 -3.97 -5.49 -30.20
N ASP A 23 -3.38 -4.64 -31.05
CA ASP A 23 -2.00 -4.22 -30.86
C ASP A 23 -1.82 -3.54 -29.48
N PRO A 24 -0.89 -4.01 -28.62
CA PRO A 24 -0.73 -3.49 -27.27
C PRO A 24 -0.41 -2.00 -27.21
N ASP A 25 0.32 -1.45 -28.18
CA ASP A 25 0.71 -0.04 -28.18
C ASP A 25 -0.50 0.84 -28.54
N VAL A 26 -1.26 0.43 -29.55
CA VAL A 26 -2.53 1.09 -29.92
C VAL A 26 -3.55 1.02 -28.79
N ALA A 27 -3.68 -0.13 -28.13
CA ALA A 27 -4.58 -0.27 -26.99
C ALA A 27 -4.15 0.64 -25.83
N ARG A 28 -2.84 0.68 -25.54
CA ARG A 28 -2.28 1.49 -24.45
C ARG A 28 -2.50 2.97 -24.67
N GLU A 29 -2.22 3.49 -25.86
CA GLU A 29 -2.42 4.91 -26.18
C GLU A 29 -3.88 5.34 -25.93
N ALA A 30 -4.84 4.59 -26.50
CA ALA A 30 -6.27 4.88 -26.30
C ALA A 30 -6.72 4.77 -24.84
N LEU A 31 -6.17 3.82 -24.08
CA LEU A 31 -6.47 3.64 -22.66
C LEU A 31 -5.86 4.76 -21.80
N LEU A 32 -4.66 5.23 -22.12
CA LEU A 32 -4.01 6.34 -21.42
C LEU A 32 -4.74 7.66 -21.66
N ASP A 33 -5.20 7.92 -22.89
CA ASP A 33 -6.04 9.08 -23.20
C ASP A 33 -7.33 9.06 -22.36
N ALA A 34 -8.00 7.90 -22.32
CA ALA A 34 -9.20 7.71 -21.51
C ALA A 34 -8.92 7.86 -20.01
N PHE A 35 -7.78 7.36 -19.54
CA PHE A 35 -7.33 7.51 -18.16
C PHE A 35 -7.21 9.00 -17.80
N PHE A 36 -6.44 9.78 -18.57
CA PHE A 36 -6.23 11.19 -18.28
C PHE A 36 -7.49 12.05 -18.43
N ALA A 37 -8.45 11.62 -19.25
CA ALA A 37 -9.78 12.25 -19.30
C ALA A 37 -10.62 11.98 -18.04
N LEU A 38 -10.37 10.87 -17.32
CA LEU A 38 -11.20 10.40 -16.21
C LEU A 38 -10.55 10.51 -14.81
N VAL A 39 -9.24 10.79 -14.69
CA VAL A 39 -8.55 10.90 -13.38
C VAL A 39 -9.11 11.97 -12.44
N GLU A 40 -9.93 12.87 -12.95
CA GLU A 40 -10.68 13.87 -12.17
C GLU A 40 -12.20 13.66 -12.32
N TYR A 41 -12.62 12.40 -12.30
CA TYR A 41 -14.02 11.98 -12.39
C TYR A 41 -14.96 12.87 -11.56
N GLU A 42 -16.12 13.16 -12.13
CA GLU A 42 -17.12 14.07 -11.55
C GLU A 42 -18.28 13.30 -10.92
N ASN A 43 -18.45 12.02 -11.27
CA ASN A 43 -19.55 11.18 -10.80
C ASN A 43 -19.17 9.69 -10.69
N ALA A 44 -20.09 8.90 -10.13
CA ALA A 44 -19.87 7.48 -9.86
C ALA A 44 -19.77 6.62 -11.14
N ALA A 45 -20.39 7.05 -12.25
CA ALA A 45 -20.29 6.36 -13.52
C ALA A 45 -18.89 6.52 -14.14
N GLU A 46 -18.36 7.74 -14.12
CA GLU A 46 -16.99 8.04 -14.53
C GLU A 46 -15.96 7.33 -13.66
N TRP A 47 -16.15 7.29 -12.33
CA TRP A 47 -15.30 6.50 -11.45
C TRP A 47 -15.27 5.02 -11.86
N ASN A 48 -16.45 4.42 -12.09
CA ASN A 48 -16.52 3.01 -12.48
C ASN A 48 -15.88 2.77 -13.86
N ARG A 49 -16.00 3.71 -14.79
CA ARG A 49 -15.33 3.68 -16.09
C ARG A 49 -13.81 3.78 -15.94
N LEU A 50 -13.32 4.69 -15.10
CA LEU A 50 -11.90 4.82 -14.76
C LEU A 50 -11.33 3.52 -14.18
N VAL A 51 -12.06 2.85 -13.29
CA VAL A 51 -11.64 1.54 -12.75
C VAL A 51 -11.43 0.52 -13.87
N ARG A 52 -12.32 0.48 -14.88
CA ARG A 52 -12.19 -0.43 -16.03
C ARG A 52 -11.00 -0.07 -16.91
N VAL A 53 -10.71 1.22 -17.09
CA VAL A 53 -9.50 1.68 -17.77
C VAL A 53 -8.24 1.21 -17.04
N CYS A 54 -8.17 1.39 -15.71
CA CYS A 54 -7.03 0.93 -14.92
C CYS A 54 -6.84 -0.60 -14.97
N GLU A 55 -7.94 -1.37 -14.97
CA GLU A 55 -7.87 -2.82 -15.14
C GLU A 55 -7.32 -3.24 -16.49
N ALA A 56 -7.73 -2.54 -17.57
CA ALA A 56 -7.24 -2.78 -18.91
C ALA A 56 -5.75 -2.39 -19.06
N LEU A 57 -5.34 -1.25 -18.49
CA LEU A 57 -3.93 -0.84 -18.45
C LEU A 57 -3.06 -1.81 -17.63
N ALA A 58 -3.62 -2.43 -16.58
CA ALA A 58 -2.91 -3.48 -15.85
C ALA A 58 -2.73 -4.77 -16.66
N ILE A 59 -3.58 -5.04 -17.67
CA ILE A 59 -3.43 -6.17 -18.61
C ILE A 59 -2.45 -5.83 -19.73
N VAL A 60 -2.62 -4.66 -20.37
CA VAL A 60 -1.82 -4.22 -21.54
C VAL A 60 -0.42 -3.72 -21.14
N GLY A 61 -0.29 -3.24 -19.90
CA GLY A 61 0.89 -2.55 -19.40
C GLY A 61 0.76 -1.03 -19.54
N TRP A 62 1.21 -0.30 -18.51
CA TRP A 62 1.15 1.16 -18.42
C TRP A 62 2.22 1.88 -19.26
N GLY A 63 3.21 1.15 -19.81
CA GLY A 63 4.34 1.75 -20.51
C GLY A 63 5.19 2.60 -19.54
N GLU A 64 5.50 3.82 -19.95
CA GLU A 64 6.32 4.76 -19.17
C GLU A 64 5.52 5.55 -18.11
N VAL A 65 4.18 5.50 -18.17
CA VAL A 65 3.31 6.19 -17.20
C VAL A 65 3.33 5.45 -15.86
N GLU A 66 3.36 6.19 -14.75
CA GLU A 66 3.30 5.57 -13.43
C GLU A 66 1.99 4.78 -13.23
N ALA A 67 2.12 3.47 -13.01
CA ALA A 67 0.98 2.61 -12.78
C ALA A 67 0.27 2.92 -11.45
N VAL A 68 -1.07 3.01 -11.49
CA VAL A 68 -1.92 3.21 -10.31
C VAL A 68 -3.03 2.17 -10.17
N ASP A 69 -3.41 1.89 -8.93
CA ASP A 69 -4.62 1.13 -8.58
C ASP A 69 -5.81 2.07 -8.37
N ALA A 70 -6.94 1.78 -9.01
CA ALA A 70 -8.22 2.43 -8.69
C ALA A 70 -8.98 1.68 -7.59
N ARG A 71 -9.19 2.32 -6.43
CA ARG A 71 -9.74 1.68 -5.23
C ARG A 71 -10.95 2.42 -4.70
N ALA A 72 -11.98 1.65 -4.33
CA ALA A 72 -13.06 2.12 -3.47
C ALA A 72 -12.91 1.45 -2.10
N ALA A 73 -12.82 2.27 -1.06
CA ALA A 73 -12.63 1.85 0.32
C ALA A 73 -13.61 2.58 1.25
N ARG A 74 -13.48 2.35 2.56
CA ARG A 74 -14.26 3.05 3.58
C ARG A 74 -13.32 3.69 4.58
N TRP A 75 -13.64 4.93 4.95
CA TRP A 75 -13.02 5.61 6.08
C TRP A 75 -13.37 4.90 7.39
N LEU A 76 -12.68 5.26 8.48
CA LEU A 76 -12.98 4.75 9.83
C LEU A 76 -14.42 5.04 10.26
N ASN A 77 -15.00 6.16 9.81
CA ASN A 77 -16.39 6.51 10.06
C ASN A 77 -17.40 5.78 9.13
N GLY A 78 -16.93 4.85 8.30
CA GLY A 78 -17.74 4.05 7.39
C GLY A 78 -18.10 4.72 6.06
N ARG A 79 -17.81 6.01 5.87
CA ARG A 79 -18.07 6.71 4.60
C ARG A 79 -17.21 6.12 3.47
N PRO A 80 -17.79 5.82 2.29
CA PRO A 80 -17.01 5.38 1.16
C PRO A 80 -16.10 6.50 0.65
N TYR A 81 -14.94 6.11 0.15
CA TYR A 81 -14.06 7.00 -0.62
C TYR A 81 -13.39 6.23 -1.75
N THR A 82 -12.92 6.98 -2.73
CA THR A 82 -12.16 6.45 -3.85
C THR A 82 -10.80 7.14 -3.94
N ASP A 83 -9.79 6.40 -4.40
CA ASP A 83 -8.46 6.94 -4.70
C ASP A 83 -7.76 6.17 -5.82
N LEU A 84 -6.81 6.86 -6.46
CA LEU A 84 -5.77 6.25 -7.28
C LEU A 84 -4.49 6.15 -6.46
N MET A 85 -3.83 4.99 -6.49
CA MET A 85 -2.67 4.74 -5.65
C MET A 85 -1.56 4.01 -6.37
N SER A 86 -0.35 4.57 -6.39
CA SER A 86 0.84 3.96 -7.01
C SER A 86 1.29 2.68 -6.29
N ARG A 87 2.21 1.93 -6.90
CA ARG A 87 2.87 0.75 -6.29
C ARG A 87 3.46 1.08 -4.90
N ALA A 88 3.98 2.28 -4.72
CA ALA A 88 4.61 2.77 -3.49
C ALA A 88 3.63 3.29 -2.42
N PHE A 89 2.33 3.01 -2.55
CA PHE A 89 1.29 3.50 -1.62
C PHE A 89 1.08 5.01 -1.62
N GLU A 90 1.54 5.70 -2.64
CA GLU A 90 1.33 7.13 -2.80
C GLU A 90 0.01 7.35 -3.53
N LYS A 91 -0.83 8.25 -3.00
CA LYS A 91 -2.05 8.66 -3.68
C LYS A 91 -1.70 9.58 -4.84
N ARG A 92 -2.45 9.48 -5.94
CA ARG A 92 -2.28 10.30 -7.15
C ARG A 92 -3.61 10.90 -7.58
N PHE A 93 -3.57 12.07 -8.22
CA PHE A 93 -4.74 12.75 -8.78
C PHE A 93 -5.88 12.91 -7.76
N LEU A 94 -7.14 12.75 -8.17
CA LEU A 94 -8.30 12.93 -7.29
C LEU A 94 -8.51 11.74 -6.35
N SER A 95 -8.66 12.04 -5.06
CA SER A 95 -9.35 11.18 -4.10
C SER A 95 -10.61 11.87 -3.63
N ALA A 96 -11.73 11.14 -3.53
CA ALA A 96 -13.01 11.73 -3.17
C ALA A 96 -13.81 10.89 -2.19
N GLY A 97 -14.44 11.55 -1.22
CA GLY A 97 -15.49 10.98 -0.39
C GLY A 97 -16.83 10.89 -1.12
N TRP A 98 -17.64 9.91 -0.76
CA TRP A 98 -18.97 9.70 -1.35
C TRP A 98 -20.07 9.72 -0.29
N SER A 99 -21.21 10.27 -0.68
CA SER A 99 -22.45 10.19 0.09
C SER A 99 -23.38 9.16 -0.54
N LYS A 100 -24.09 8.42 0.32
CA LYS A 100 -25.10 7.47 -0.12
C LYS A 100 -26.44 8.21 -0.26
N MET A 101 -27.09 8.10 -1.40
CA MET A 101 -28.44 8.62 -1.63
C MET A 101 -29.36 7.45 -1.96
N GLY A 102 -30.18 7.00 -1.00
CA GLY A 102 -30.97 5.78 -1.19
C GLY A 102 -30.07 4.56 -1.44
N SER A 103 -30.16 3.94 -2.62
CA SER A 103 -29.33 2.81 -3.04
C SER A 103 -28.11 3.22 -3.89
N THR A 104 -27.94 4.49 -4.19
CA THR A 104 -26.93 5.02 -5.12
C THR A 104 -25.87 5.89 -4.41
N PHE A 105 -24.89 6.38 -5.17
CA PHE A 105 -23.79 7.20 -4.68
C PHE A 105 -23.70 8.53 -5.43
N VAL A 106 -23.53 9.61 -4.67
CA VAL A 106 -23.23 10.95 -5.18
C VAL A 106 -21.91 11.44 -4.59
N LEU A 107 -21.17 12.22 -5.36
CA LEU A 107 -19.86 12.72 -4.95
C LEU A 107 -20.02 13.71 -3.79
N GLY A 108 -19.19 13.59 -2.75
CA GLY A 108 -19.19 14.53 -1.64
C GLY A 108 -18.70 15.91 -2.08
N GLU A 109 -19.37 16.96 -1.61
CA GLU A 109 -18.92 18.35 -1.86
C GLU A 109 -17.67 18.70 -1.05
N THR A 110 -17.60 18.13 0.14
CA THR A 110 -16.46 18.13 1.03
C THR A 110 -15.75 16.78 0.90
N ASP A 111 -14.45 16.73 1.16
CA ASP A 111 -13.62 15.52 1.09
C ASP A 111 -13.12 15.15 -0.32
N ARG A 112 -12.74 16.16 -1.12
CA ARG A 112 -12.05 15.99 -2.41
C ARG A 112 -10.61 16.47 -2.28
N PHE A 113 -9.63 15.61 -2.51
CA PHE A 113 -8.21 15.93 -2.40
C PHE A 113 -7.53 15.67 -3.73
N TYR A 114 -6.69 16.58 -4.18
CA TYR A 114 -5.87 16.35 -5.37
C TYR A 114 -4.42 16.10 -4.95
N TYR A 115 -3.89 14.93 -5.27
CA TYR A 115 -2.53 14.55 -4.98
C TYR A 115 -1.64 14.76 -6.22
N ALA A 116 -0.42 15.23 -5.97
CA ALA A 116 0.57 15.44 -7.01
C ALA A 116 0.89 14.12 -7.76
N SER A 117 1.08 14.23 -9.07
CA SER A 117 1.42 13.12 -9.95
C SER A 117 2.59 13.50 -10.85
N PRO A 118 3.56 12.59 -11.10
CA PRO A 118 4.63 12.82 -12.06
C PRO A 118 4.12 13.20 -13.46
N GLU A 119 2.95 12.69 -13.83
CA GLU A 119 2.32 12.90 -15.14
C GLU A 119 1.67 14.29 -15.30
N ARG A 120 1.53 15.04 -14.22
CA ARG A 120 1.02 16.43 -14.21
C ARG A 120 1.86 17.28 -13.26
N PRO A 121 3.16 17.49 -13.57
CA PRO A 121 4.09 18.16 -12.67
C PRO A 121 3.76 19.64 -12.45
N ASP A 122 3.00 20.24 -13.36
CA ASP A 122 2.46 21.60 -13.29
C ASP A 122 1.31 21.74 -12.28
N ARG A 123 0.71 20.62 -11.86
CA ARG A 123 -0.43 20.63 -10.94
C ARG A 123 -0.01 20.19 -9.53
N PRO A 124 0.05 21.12 -8.56
CA PRO A 124 0.45 20.78 -7.21
C PRO A 124 -0.63 19.98 -6.48
N GLN A 125 -0.25 19.42 -5.34
CA GLN A 125 -1.21 18.87 -4.38
C GLN A 125 -2.14 19.98 -3.87
N LEU A 126 -3.44 19.73 -3.87
CA LEU A 126 -4.47 20.64 -3.38
C LEU A 126 -5.29 19.95 -2.28
N ASP A 127 -5.49 20.65 -1.18
CA ASP A 127 -6.46 20.23 -0.17
C ASP A 127 -7.91 20.45 -0.65
N THR A 128 -8.88 20.08 0.18
CA THR A 128 -10.31 20.21 -0.15
C THR A 128 -10.72 21.63 -0.52
N ALA A 129 -10.23 22.65 0.20
CA ALA A 129 -10.65 24.02 -0.04
C ALA A 129 -10.04 24.57 -1.33
N ALA A 130 -8.74 24.35 -1.54
CA ALA A 130 -8.03 24.77 -2.73
C ALA A 130 -8.56 24.03 -3.98
N TYR A 131 -8.85 22.73 -3.85
CA TYR A 131 -9.41 21.96 -4.96
C TYR A 131 -10.83 22.42 -5.31
N ALA A 132 -11.70 22.63 -4.32
CA ALA A 132 -13.04 23.15 -4.55
C ALA A 132 -13.03 24.55 -5.18
N ALA A 133 -12.08 25.41 -4.81
CA ALA A 133 -11.92 26.73 -5.44
C ALA A 133 -11.49 26.62 -6.92
N ALA A 134 -10.60 25.67 -7.24
CA ALA A 134 -10.17 25.41 -8.62
C ALA A 134 -11.22 24.68 -9.48
N ARG A 135 -12.08 23.88 -8.84
CA ARG A 135 -13.14 23.06 -9.46
C ARG A 135 -14.45 23.21 -8.65
N PRO A 136 -15.17 24.34 -8.79
CA PRO A 136 -16.34 24.65 -7.96
C PRO A 136 -17.57 23.80 -8.29
N THR A 137 -17.62 23.20 -9.48
CA THR A 137 -18.75 22.36 -9.89
C THR A 137 -18.74 21.05 -9.10
N VAL A 138 -19.89 20.75 -8.48
CA VAL A 138 -20.18 19.44 -7.88
C VAL A 138 -21.40 18.88 -8.56
N ASP A 139 -21.24 17.73 -9.20
CA ASP A 139 -22.36 16.98 -9.74
C ASP A 139 -23.08 16.22 -8.62
N ARG A 140 -24.33 16.62 -8.35
CA ARG A 140 -25.24 15.97 -7.39
C ARG A 140 -26.27 15.07 -8.07
N VAL A 141 -26.17 14.87 -9.39
CA VAL A 141 -27.09 14.03 -10.14
C VAL A 141 -26.90 12.59 -9.70
N ASP A 142 -28.02 11.89 -9.48
CA ASP A 142 -28.00 10.45 -9.27
C ASP A 142 -27.88 9.75 -10.62
N HIS A 143 -26.72 9.15 -10.86
CA HIS A 143 -26.43 8.38 -12.07
C HIS A 143 -26.90 6.91 -11.99
N GLY A 144 -27.71 6.56 -10.98
CA GLY A 144 -28.21 5.20 -10.81
C GLY A 144 -27.15 4.19 -10.38
N VAL A 145 -25.96 4.64 -9.98
CA VAL A 145 -24.83 3.77 -9.65
C VAL A 145 -24.96 3.26 -8.22
N SER A 146 -25.35 1.98 -8.09
CA SER A 146 -25.58 1.32 -6.80
C SER A 146 -24.31 0.77 -6.13
N LYS A 147 -23.16 0.83 -6.81
CA LYS A 147 -21.87 0.33 -6.31
C LYS A 147 -20.69 1.08 -6.94
N LEU A 148 -19.80 1.57 -6.08
CA LEU A 148 -18.47 2.04 -6.48
C LEU A 148 -17.56 0.84 -6.75
N ALA A 149 -17.00 0.78 -7.95
CA ALA A 149 -16.10 -0.28 -8.36
C ALA A 149 -14.73 -0.14 -7.67
N SER A 150 -14.04 -1.26 -7.53
CA SER A 150 -12.61 -1.32 -7.21
C SER A 150 -11.95 -2.24 -8.22
N GLN A 151 -10.73 -1.92 -8.59
CA GLN A 151 -9.91 -2.71 -9.50
C GLN A 151 -9.78 -4.16 -9.00
N ARG A 152 -9.99 -5.10 -9.92
CA ARG A 152 -9.99 -6.55 -9.63
C ARG A 152 -8.62 -7.21 -9.77
N ASN A 153 -7.73 -6.61 -10.58
CA ASN A 153 -6.33 -7.01 -10.78
C ASN A 153 -5.39 -5.92 -10.21
N PRO A 154 -5.33 -5.74 -8.88
CA PRO A 154 -4.51 -4.69 -8.31
C PRO A 154 -3.03 -4.89 -8.61
N LEU A 155 -2.29 -3.80 -8.69
CA LEU A 155 -0.84 -3.79 -8.84
C LEU A 155 -0.19 -4.64 -7.76
N ALA A 156 0.78 -5.45 -8.17
CA ALA A 156 1.63 -6.16 -7.25
C ALA A 156 2.48 -5.14 -6.47
N ARG A 157 2.58 -5.31 -5.16
CA ARG A 157 3.26 -4.38 -4.26
C ARG A 157 4.25 -5.10 -3.36
N ASN A 158 5.20 -4.34 -2.83
CA ASN A 158 6.13 -4.81 -1.82
C ASN A 158 5.43 -5.69 -0.76
N PRO A 159 5.87 -6.95 -0.59
CA PRO A 159 5.26 -7.89 0.35
C PRO A 159 5.73 -7.66 1.80
N LEU A 160 6.74 -6.82 2.06
CA LEU A 160 7.27 -6.54 3.40
C LEU A 160 6.76 -5.18 3.91
N ARG A 161 5.72 -5.20 4.75
CA ARG A 161 5.02 -3.99 5.20
C ARG A 161 5.48 -3.57 6.59
N LEU A 162 6.33 -2.56 6.67
CA LEU A 162 6.79 -2.01 7.94
C LEU A 162 5.81 -0.94 8.45
N THR A 163 5.36 -1.08 9.68
CA THR A 163 4.56 -0.09 10.42
C THR A 163 5.11 0.08 11.83
N ARG A 164 4.67 1.12 12.54
CA ARG A 164 5.10 1.39 13.92
C ARG A 164 3.95 1.85 14.80
N SER A 165 4.14 1.69 16.11
CA SER A 165 3.31 2.37 17.12
C SER A 165 3.42 3.89 16.99
N GLY A 166 2.37 4.59 17.42
CA GLY A 166 2.34 6.06 17.37
C GLY A 166 3.29 6.73 18.36
N ARG A 167 3.53 6.10 19.53
CA ARG A 167 4.37 6.61 20.61
C ARG A 167 5.68 5.80 20.70
N PHE A 168 6.76 6.49 21.04
CA PHE A 168 8.10 5.97 21.27
C PHE A 168 8.91 6.99 22.10
N TYR A 169 10.01 6.57 22.74
CA TYR A 169 10.97 7.51 23.34
C TYR A 169 11.65 8.38 22.28
N PRO A 170 11.89 9.68 22.52
CA PRO A 170 12.57 10.57 21.55
C PRO A 170 13.91 10.02 21.04
N ALA A 171 14.64 9.26 21.86
CA ALA A 171 15.89 8.61 21.47
C ALA A 171 15.75 7.62 20.28
N PHE A 172 14.54 7.15 19.97
CA PHE A 172 14.27 6.33 18.78
C PHE A 172 14.04 7.14 17.50
N GLU A 173 13.97 8.47 17.53
CA GLU A 173 13.76 9.30 16.33
C GLU A 173 14.67 8.92 15.15
N PRO A 174 16.01 8.77 15.32
CA PRO A 174 16.89 8.40 14.22
C PRO A 174 16.56 7.03 13.61
N LEU A 175 16.16 6.06 14.44
CA LEU A 175 15.76 4.74 13.96
C LEU A 175 14.40 4.80 13.26
N VAL A 176 13.46 5.58 13.78
CA VAL A 176 12.14 5.76 13.16
C VAL A 176 12.28 6.36 11.76
N ASP A 177 13.14 7.35 11.58
CA ASP A 177 13.44 7.95 10.28
C ASP A 177 14.14 6.94 9.35
N ALA A 178 15.11 6.19 9.88
CA ALA A 178 15.78 5.14 9.12
C ALA A 178 14.81 4.03 8.66
N LEU A 179 13.84 3.63 9.49
CA LEU A 179 12.79 2.66 9.15
C LEU A 179 11.83 3.21 8.09
N LEU A 180 11.52 4.51 8.13
CA LEU A 180 10.73 5.16 7.08
C LEU A 180 11.49 5.12 5.73
N GLY A 181 12.79 5.45 5.75
CA GLY A 181 13.65 5.31 4.58
C GLY A 181 13.71 3.88 4.04
N LEU A 182 13.86 2.89 4.93
CA LEU A 182 13.84 1.47 4.54
C LEU A 182 12.50 1.08 3.89
N ARG A 183 11.37 1.53 4.44
CA ARG A 183 10.05 1.28 3.86
C ARG A 183 9.96 1.81 2.44
N HIS A 184 10.38 3.06 2.19
CA HIS A 184 10.38 3.63 0.84
C HIS A 184 11.26 2.84 -0.13
N ARG A 185 12.42 2.35 0.33
CA ARG A 185 13.27 1.48 -0.49
C ARG A 185 12.62 0.14 -0.78
N LEU A 186 12.01 -0.52 0.21
CA LEU A 186 11.26 -1.76 -0.01
C LEU A 186 10.13 -1.57 -1.03
N ASP A 187 9.40 -0.47 -0.93
CA ASP A 187 8.29 -0.13 -1.83
C ASP A 187 8.73 0.10 -3.29
N ARG A 188 9.96 0.60 -3.50
CA ARG A 188 10.52 0.90 -4.83
C ARG A 188 11.36 -0.24 -5.43
N GLU A 189 12.14 -0.92 -4.61
CA GLU A 189 13.24 -1.78 -5.07
C GLU A 189 12.88 -3.28 -5.03
N THR A 190 11.78 -3.67 -4.37
CA THR A 190 11.27 -5.04 -4.47
C THR A 190 10.54 -5.29 -5.80
N ARG A 191 10.57 -6.54 -6.28
CA ARG A 191 10.00 -6.94 -7.57
C ARG A 191 8.88 -7.98 -7.39
N PRO A 192 7.72 -7.58 -6.83
CA PRO A 192 6.67 -8.51 -6.41
C PRO A 192 6.12 -9.40 -7.53
N GLU A 193 6.17 -8.95 -8.77
CA GLU A 193 5.76 -9.71 -9.97
C GLU A 193 6.65 -10.95 -10.20
N ARG A 194 7.88 -10.96 -9.67
CA ARG A 194 8.83 -12.07 -9.81
C ARG A 194 8.65 -13.16 -8.75
N TYR A 195 7.89 -12.91 -7.69
CA TYR A 195 7.80 -13.83 -6.56
C TYR A 195 6.68 -14.85 -6.71
N GLY A 196 5.77 -14.68 -7.67
CA GLY A 196 4.64 -15.59 -7.87
C GLY A 196 3.42 -15.28 -6.99
N PRO A 197 2.32 -16.04 -7.16
CA PRO A 197 1.04 -15.76 -6.52
C PRO A 197 0.91 -16.33 -5.10
N GLY A 198 -0.25 -16.11 -4.49
CA GLY A 198 -0.67 -16.85 -3.29
C GLY A 198 -0.15 -16.31 -1.96
N PHE A 199 0.77 -15.35 -1.96
CA PHE A 199 1.16 -14.58 -0.77
C PHE A 199 0.99 -13.09 -0.99
N GLY A 200 0.26 -12.43 -0.07
CA GLY A 200 -0.04 -11.01 -0.16
C GLY A 200 1.00 -10.15 0.54
N TYR A 201 1.24 -10.38 1.84
CA TYR A 201 2.25 -9.63 2.60
C TYR A 201 2.61 -10.26 3.95
N LEU A 202 3.80 -9.88 4.43
CA LEU A 202 4.29 -9.96 5.81
C LEU A 202 4.23 -8.55 6.43
N GLY A 203 3.33 -8.36 7.39
CA GLY A 203 3.16 -7.09 8.11
C GLY A 203 3.96 -7.10 9.39
N ILE A 204 4.81 -6.09 9.60
CA ILE A 204 5.71 -6.00 10.74
C ILE A 204 5.41 -4.71 11.47
N LEU A 205 4.81 -4.82 12.65
CA LEU A 205 4.55 -3.71 13.54
C LEU A 205 5.71 -3.57 14.54
N TYR A 206 6.46 -2.47 14.46
CA TYR A 206 7.40 -2.07 15.50
C TYR A 206 6.64 -1.41 16.65
N ALA A 207 6.46 -2.15 17.74
CA ALA A 207 5.86 -1.66 18.98
C ALA A 207 6.96 -1.10 19.88
N PHE A 208 7.16 0.21 19.82
CA PHE A 208 8.20 0.89 20.59
C PHE A 208 7.80 1.09 22.04
N SER A 209 8.77 0.87 22.93
CA SER A 209 8.66 1.33 24.31
C SER A 209 8.57 2.85 24.37
N TYR A 210 7.83 3.35 25.35
CA TYR A 210 7.68 4.77 25.66
C TYR A 210 7.38 4.92 27.17
N PRO A 211 7.39 6.12 27.75
CA PRO A 211 7.36 6.30 29.21
C PRO A 211 6.27 5.52 29.97
N LEU A 212 5.06 5.42 29.42
CA LEU A 212 3.95 4.73 30.10
C LEU A 212 3.92 3.22 29.88
N GLU A 213 4.50 2.71 28.79
CA GLU A 213 4.53 1.28 28.45
C GLU A 213 5.90 0.88 27.89
N GLN A 214 6.58 0.00 28.63
CA GLN A 214 7.94 -0.43 28.34
C GLN A 214 7.99 -1.94 28.12
N TYR A 215 8.62 -2.36 27.04
CA TYR A 215 8.77 -3.75 26.66
C TYR A 215 10.17 -4.25 27.00
N TYR A 216 10.26 -5.48 27.51
CA TYR A 216 11.51 -6.16 27.83
C TYR A 216 11.46 -7.58 27.27
N HIS A 217 12.62 -8.18 27.00
CA HIS A 217 12.68 -9.54 26.46
C HIS A 217 12.91 -10.58 27.56
N HIS A 218 13.59 -10.20 28.63
CA HIS A 218 13.84 -11.03 29.80
C HIS A 218 13.42 -10.29 31.07
N GLU A 219 13.02 -11.04 32.11
CA GLU A 219 12.65 -10.46 33.41
C GLU A 219 13.83 -9.73 34.08
N GLU A 220 15.05 -10.21 33.86
CA GLU A 220 16.28 -9.62 34.38
C GLU A 220 16.61 -8.24 33.80
N ASP A 221 16.06 -7.91 32.64
CA ASP A 221 16.25 -6.59 32.01
C ASP A 221 15.32 -5.52 32.61
N VAL A 222 14.33 -5.93 33.42
CA VAL A 222 13.34 -5.01 33.98
C VAL A 222 13.95 -4.24 35.16
N PRO A 223 13.96 -2.89 35.12
CA PRO A 223 14.47 -2.09 36.23
C PRO A 223 13.68 -2.34 37.52
N ALA A 224 14.36 -2.24 38.67
CA ALA A 224 13.72 -2.38 39.98
C ALA A 224 12.61 -1.32 40.20
N GLU A 225 12.82 -0.12 39.68
CA GLU A 225 11.88 1.00 39.75
C GLU A 225 11.59 1.53 38.33
N PRO A 226 10.67 0.89 37.58
CA PRO A 226 10.38 1.31 36.22
C PRO A 226 9.53 2.58 36.19
N GLU A 227 9.79 3.45 35.21
CA GLU A 227 9.05 4.73 35.04
C GLU A 227 7.58 4.54 34.64
N GLY A 228 7.20 3.35 34.19
CA GLY A 228 5.86 3.04 33.72
C GLY A 228 5.53 1.55 33.78
N ARG A 229 4.46 1.16 33.09
CA ARG A 229 4.04 -0.25 33.04
C ARG A 229 5.04 -1.04 32.22
N THR A 230 5.50 -2.16 32.76
CA THR A 230 6.46 -3.04 32.10
C THR A 230 5.77 -4.29 31.58
N PHE A 231 6.28 -4.82 30.47
CA PHE A 231 5.81 -6.04 29.85
C PHE A 231 6.98 -6.86 29.34
N VAL A 232 7.12 -8.10 29.84
CA VAL A 232 8.04 -9.07 29.24
C VAL A 232 7.34 -9.71 28.03
N ARG A 233 7.97 -9.65 26.87
CA ARG A 233 7.44 -10.11 25.58
C ARG A 233 8.55 -10.75 24.76
N GLU A 234 8.20 -11.75 23.96
CA GLU A 234 9.14 -12.22 22.95
C GLU A 234 9.55 -11.07 22.01
N ARG A 235 10.78 -11.13 21.51
CA ARG A 235 11.30 -10.12 20.59
C ARG A 235 10.48 -9.99 19.30
N LEU A 236 10.09 -11.14 18.74
CA LEU A 236 9.27 -11.25 17.54
C LEU A 236 8.02 -12.09 17.83
N ALA A 237 6.90 -11.43 18.09
CA ALA A 237 5.62 -12.08 18.30
C ALA A 237 4.99 -12.46 16.96
N LEU A 238 5.12 -13.74 16.60
CA LEU A 238 4.72 -14.26 15.28
C LEU A 238 3.22 -14.53 15.20
N GLY A 239 2.51 -13.83 14.34
CA GLY A 239 1.13 -14.12 13.98
C GLY A 239 0.98 -15.40 13.15
N ARG A 240 -0.26 -15.83 12.91
CA ARG A 240 -0.56 -17.01 12.07
C ARG A 240 -0.45 -16.66 10.59
N LEU A 241 0.05 -17.61 9.79
CA LEU A 241 -0.07 -17.54 8.33
C LEU A 241 -1.48 -17.98 7.93
N ALA A 242 -2.31 -17.02 7.51
CA ALA A 242 -3.74 -17.22 7.24
C ALA A 242 -4.14 -16.69 5.87
N LYS A 243 -5.16 -17.31 5.26
CA LYS A 243 -5.71 -16.85 3.98
C LYS A 243 -6.72 -15.73 4.22
N ALA A 244 -6.56 -14.61 3.53
CA ALA A 244 -7.53 -13.51 3.51
C ALA A 244 -7.59 -12.90 2.12
N LYS A 245 -8.81 -12.69 1.60
CA LYS A 245 -9.05 -12.17 0.23
C LYS A 245 -8.27 -12.93 -0.86
N GLY A 246 -8.19 -14.26 -0.75
CA GLY A 246 -7.54 -15.11 -1.76
C GLY A 246 -6.04 -15.37 -1.53
N GLU A 247 -5.37 -14.62 -0.66
CA GLU A 247 -3.91 -14.70 -0.47
C GLU A 247 -3.54 -15.08 0.96
N LEU A 248 -2.38 -15.72 1.14
CA LEU A 248 -1.78 -15.92 2.45
C LEU A 248 -1.16 -14.61 2.97
N ARG A 249 -1.36 -14.34 4.25
CA ARG A 249 -0.84 -13.16 4.95
C ARG A 249 -0.33 -13.56 6.33
N MET A 250 0.71 -12.88 6.80
CA MET A 250 1.26 -13.05 8.13
C MET A 250 1.54 -11.68 8.73
N THR A 251 1.31 -11.54 10.03
CA THR A 251 1.68 -10.34 10.79
C THR A 251 2.66 -10.72 11.90
N VAL A 252 3.50 -9.77 12.28
CA VAL A 252 4.48 -9.89 13.36
C VAL A 252 4.48 -8.59 14.15
N THR A 253 4.51 -8.69 15.47
CA THR A 253 4.84 -7.54 16.32
C THR A 253 6.28 -7.68 16.80
N ARG A 254 7.11 -6.71 16.47
CA ARG A 254 8.45 -6.56 17.03
C ARG A 254 8.34 -5.60 18.21
N TYR A 255 8.47 -6.11 19.43
CA TYR A 255 8.48 -5.27 20.64
C TYR A 255 9.86 -4.66 20.84
N VAL A 256 10.01 -3.34 20.79
CA VAL A 256 11.32 -2.66 20.88
C VAL A 256 11.58 -2.22 22.33
N PRO A 257 12.62 -2.75 23.00
CA PRO A 257 12.91 -2.42 24.38
C PRO A 257 13.64 -1.07 24.52
N PRO A 258 13.54 -0.37 25.66
CA PRO A 258 14.23 0.90 25.87
C PRO A 258 15.75 0.80 25.63
N ALA A 259 16.37 -0.30 26.05
CA ALA A 259 17.80 -0.55 25.90
C ALA A 259 18.31 -0.52 24.45
N LEU A 260 17.43 -0.70 23.44
CA LEU A 260 17.84 -0.55 22.05
C LEU A 260 18.20 0.91 21.71
N ALA A 261 17.55 1.89 22.35
CA ALA A 261 17.78 3.31 22.10
C ALA A 261 19.21 3.74 22.50
N GLU A 262 19.80 3.08 23.49
CA GLU A 262 21.15 3.35 23.99
C GLU A 262 22.25 2.87 23.03
N ARG A 263 21.90 2.07 22.01
CA ARG A 263 22.85 1.55 21.02
C ARG A 263 23.03 2.53 19.87
N SER A 264 24.18 2.45 19.19
CA SER A 264 24.41 3.27 18.00
C SER A 264 23.34 3.00 16.92
N LEU A 265 22.99 4.01 16.11
CA LEU A 265 22.03 3.80 15.01
C LEU A 265 22.48 2.67 14.07
N ALA A 266 23.78 2.52 13.83
CA ALA A 266 24.33 1.42 13.04
C ALA A 266 24.01 0.04 13.65
N ASP A 267 24.11 -0.10 14.98
CA ASP A 267 23.74 -1.32 15.69
C ASP A 267 22.24 -1.58 15.63
N GLN A 268 21.42 -0.54 15.79
CA GLN A 268 19.98 -0.64 15.72
C GLN A 268 19.53 -1.09 14.31
N LYS A 269 20.13 -0.51 13.25
CA LYS A 269 19.86 -0.90 11.86
C LYS A 269 20.29 -2.34 11.57
N ARG A 270 21.46 -2.77 12.05
CA ARG A 270 21.90 -4.17 11.92
C ARG A 270 20.92 -5.13 12.58
N GLU A 271 20.45 -4.79 13.77
CA GLU A 271 19.47 -5.59 14.48
C GLU A 271 18.15 -5.74 13.70
N VAL A 272 17.66 -4.64 13.11
CA VAL A 272 16.49 -4.65 12.22
C VAL A 272 16.71 -5.54 11.00
N ALA A 273 17.88 -5.45 10.36
CA ALA A 273 18.22 -6.25 9.19
C ALA A 273 18.20 -7.76 9.51
N ASP A 274 18.78 -8.14 10.65
CA ASP A 274 18.81 -9.53 11.11
C ASP A 274 17.40 -10.05 11.45
N ASP A 275 16.57 -9.23 12.10
CA ASP A 275 15.16 -9.56 12.36
C ASP A 275 14.42 -9.84 11.04
N LEU A 276 14.58 -8.99 10.01
CA LEU A 276 13.90 -9.16 8.72
C LEU A 276 14.33 -10.44 8.00
N ARG A 277 15.63 -10.78 8.02
CA ARG A 277 16.15 -12.03 7.45
C ARG A 277 15.59 -13.26 8.16
N ALA A 278 15.58 -13.25 9.50
CA ALA A 278 15.02 -14.33 10.31
C ALA A 278 13.51 -14.51 10.10
N LEU A 279 12.79 -13.41 9.87
CA LEU A 279 11.38 -13.43 9.50
C LEU A 279 11.15 -14.04 8.12
N LEU A 280 12.01 -13.77 7.13
CA LEU A 280 11.94 -14.45 5.83
C LEU A 280 12.20 -15.96 5.94
N ASP A 281 13.15 -16.40 6.77
CA ASP A 281 13.37 -17.85 7.01
C ASP A 281 12.11 -18.51 7.56
N THR A 282 11.45 -17.82 8.50
CA THR A 282 10.22 -18.28 9.11
C THR A 282 9.07 -18.31 8.10
N LEU A 283 8.95 -17.26 7.28
CA LEU A 283 7.95 -17.18 6.23
C LEU A 283 8.12 -18.30 5.21
N GLU A 284 9.35 -18.54 4.73
CA GLU A 284 9.69 -19.58 3.78
C GLU A 284 9.28 -20.97 4.28
N ARG A 285 9.66 -21.31 5.52
CA ARG A 285 9.25 -22.58 6.14
C ARG A 285 7.73 -22.72 6.20
N ARG A 286 7.01 -21.64 6.51
CA ARG A 286 5.54 -21.66 6.64
C ARG A 286 4.84 -21.73 5.28
N LEU A 287 5.33 -21.03 4.26
CA LEU A 287 4.80 -21.07 2.90
C LEU A 287 5.05 -22.44 2.25
N LYS A 288 6.24 -23.04 2.44
CA LYS A 288 6.53 -24.42 2.01
C LYS A 288 5.56 -25.43 2.63
N LYS A 289 5.27 -25.32 3.93
CA LYS A 289 4.26 -26.16 4.62
C LYS A 289 2.85 -25.98 4.06
N ARG A 290 2.53 -24.78 3.54
CA ARG A 290 1.25 -24.47 2.88
C ARG A 290 1.24 -24.80 1.39
N LYS A 291 2.36 -25.28 0.82
CA LYS A 291 2.54 -25.50 -0.62
C LYS A 291 2.17 -24.26 -1.45
N ALA A 292 2.51 -23.08 -0.93
CA ALA A 292 2.30 -21.84 -1.65
C ALA A 292 3.30 -21.76 -2.82
N ASP A 293 2.81 -21.35 -3.99
CA ASP A 293 3.62 -21.12 -5.17
C ASP A 293 4.22 -19.71 -5.12
N TYR A 294 5.18 -19.53 -4.21
CA TYR A 294 5.80 -18.23 -3.93
C TYR A 294 7.31 -18.35 -3.72
N ASP A 295 8.08 -17.63 -4.52
CA ASP A 295 9.54 -17.60 -4.54
C ASP A 295 10.10 -16.67 -3.45
N VAL A 296 10.12 -17.19 -2.22
CA VAL A 296 10.78 -16.50 -1.10
C VAL A 296 12.29 -16.29 -1.32
N PRO A 297 13.05 -17.22 -1.93
CA PRO A 297 14.44 -16.95 -2.31
C PRO A 297 14.63 -15.70 -3.17
N ALA A 298 13.78 -15.46 -4.17
CA ALA A 298 13.83 -14.23 -4.97
C ALA A 298 13.52 -12.98 -4.14
N LEU A 299 12.51 -13.03 -3.26
CA LEU A 299 12.23 -11.94 -2.30
C LEU A 299 13.41 -11.68 -1.36
N ARG A 300 14.09 -12.74 -0.91
CA ARG A 300 15.28 -12.62 -0.04
C ARG A 300 16.42 -11.93 -0.75
N ALA A 301 16.70 -12.29 -2.00
CA ALA A 301 17.74 -11.63 -2.78
C ALA A 301 17.50 -10.12 -2.90
N ASP A 302 16.24 -9.71 -3.13
CA ASP A 302 15.86 -8.29 -3.17
C ASP A 302 16.03 -7.63 -1.79
N LEU A 303 15.56 -8.29 -0.72
CA LEU A 303 15.70 -7.78 0.64
C LEU A 303 17.18 -7.58 1.00
N ASP A 304 18.05 -8.55 0.73
CA ASP A 304 19.47 -8.48 1.09
C ASP A 304 20.16 -7.33 0.35
N ALA A 305 19.93 -7.16 -0.95
CA ALA A 305 20.45 -6.02 -1.70
C ALA A 305 19.95 -4.67 -1.15
N ILE A 306 18.67 -4.59 -0.76
CA ILE A 306 18.10 -3.39 -0.14
C ILE A 306 18.76 -3.11 1.20
N LEU A 307 18.88 -4.12 2.06
CA LEU A 307 19.49 -4.00 3.39
C LEU A 307 20.97 -3.62 3.30
N ASP A 308 21.74 -4.18 2.38
CA ASP A 308 23.15 -3.86 2.21
C ASP A 308 23.34 -2.37 1.86
N GLY A 309 22.56 -1.85 0.91
CA GLY A 309 22.56 -0.41 0.63
C GLY A 309 22.05 0.43 1.80
N TRP A 310 21.13 -0.10 2.63
CA TRP A 310 20.52 0.65 3.72
C TRP A 310 21.48 0.74 4.90
N LEU A 311 22.22 -0.33 5.18
CA LEU A 311 23.27 -0.38 6.18
C LEU A 311 24.50 0.44 5.74
N GLY A 312 24.83 0.44 4.45
CA GLY A 312 25.95 1.20 3.89
C GLY A 312 25.71 2.71 3.74
N GLY A 313 24.44 3.15 3.66
CA GLY A 313 24.08 4.57 3.72
C GLY A 313 24.32 5.15 5.11
N GLY A 314 25.33 6.01 5.24
CA GLY A 314 25.62 6.77 6.44
C GLY A 314 24.45 7.65 6.89
N ALA A 315 24.39 7.92 8.19
CA ALA A 315 23.40 8.76 8.85
C ALA A 315 23.34 10.18 8.26
#